data_AF-A0A2G4RC97-F1
#
_entry.id   AF-A0A2G4RC97-F1
#
_cell.length_a   1.000
_cell.length_b   1.000
_cell.length_c   1.000
_cell.angle_alpha   90.00
_cell.angle_beta   90.00
_cell.angle_gamma   90.00
#
_symmetry.space_group_name_H-M   'P 1'
#
loop_
_entity.id
_entity.type
_entity.pdbx_description
1 polymer ?
#
loop_
_entity_poly.entity_id
_entity_poly.type
_entity_poly.pdbx_seq_one_letter_code
_entity_poly.pdbx_strand_id
1 'polypeptide(L)'
;MVEIVLAHQVDMATWRAATRHYVQKQVLPESITWRVAEQGQIPWALEAPESAENDPPLNLPRKLVTAVLEALQAHQPERFALLYRVVYRFTHDLLDMTNLREDEDIQQLRALVHSVKQETEQFRLAFSEFSLQRQSKSLHYAPQNYIIEANAHFCIERDAQPWEVITPYRRMWWDGNQLHFAVGEAEAQHVSADMWQMDGQGIWQGYPNTVLVPTLKDVAQASSLLSLGAEAMDCRACSLWEPAKRTVFGEGAENTPLMFVGEQPGDQEDLAGHPFVGPAGKVFDRALEEAGIQRNHVYVTNAVKHFRFIWRNNRRLHQKPDQESVEACRIWLDAERRLVQPKLIVMLGVTAAQSLLKRPVTISRERSRIFQLDEQSSGLVTVHPSYLLRLPSEDAKAREYARFVEDLRMALNFIAAQSG
;
A
#
# COMPACT_ATOMS: atom_id res chain seq x y z
N MET A 1 -31.03 -19.57 -23.56
CA MET A 1 -29.82 -19.49 -22.71
C MET A 1 -29.00 -18.33 -23.24
N VAL A 2 -28.72 -17.34 -22.41
CA VAL A 2 -27.95 -16.15 -22.75
C VAL A 2 -26.49 -16.47 -22.46
N GLU A 3 -25.61 -16.25 -23.44
CA GLU A 3 -24.18 -16.43 -23.26
C GLU A 3 -23.50 -15.08 -23.02
N ILE A 4 -22.69 -14.99 -21.97
CA ILE A 4 -21.87 -13.82 -21.65
C ILE A 4 -20.40 -14.18 -21.77
N VAL A 5 -19.73 -13.51 -22.72
CA VAL A 5 -18.30 -13.68 -23.00
C VAL A 5 -17.52 -12.53 -22.39
N LEU A 6 -16.63 -12.84 -21.45
CA LEU A 6 -15.74 -11.88 -20.77
C LEU A 6 -14.43 -11.73 -21.56
N ALA A 7 -13.85 -10.53 -21.61
CA ALA A 7 -12.61 -10.30 -22.36
C ALA A 7 -11.39 -11.02 -21.74
N HIS A 8 -11.37 -11.15 -20.42
CA HIS A 8 -10.31 -11.84 -19.68
C HIS A 8 -10.81 -12.33 -18.31
N GLN A 9 -9.96 -13.03 -17.57
CA GLN A 9 -10.30 -13.73 -16.32
C GLN A 9 -10.80 -12.83 -15.17
N VAL A 10 -10.55 -11.52 -15.25
CA VAL A 10 -10.93 -10.53 -14.22
C VAL A 10 -11.66 -9.34 -14.81
N ASP A 11 -12.37 -9.54 -15.92
CA ASP A 11 -13.16 -8.51 -16.60
C ASP A 11 -14.42 -8.14 -15.79
N MET A 12 -14.20 -7.34 -14.74
CA MET A 12 -15.24 -6.88 -13.84
C MET A 12 -16.20 -5.92 -14.54
N ALA A 13 -15.72 -5.13 -15.51
CA ALA A 13 -16.56 -4.20 -16.25
C ALA A 13 -17.66 -4.93 -17.04
N THR A 14 -17.29 -5.92 -17.85
CA THR A 14 -18.26 -6.73 -18.62
C THR A 14 -19.16 -7.51 -17.68
N TRP A 15 -18.59 -8.18 -16.66
CA TRP A 15 -19.39 -8.94 -15.71
C TRP A 15 -20.43 -8.06 -14.98
N ARG A 16 -20.03 -6.86 -14.53
CA ARG A 16 -20.91 -5.91 -13.85
C ARG A 16 -22.00 -5.38 -14.77
N ALA A 17 -21.66 -5.03 -16.00
CA ALA A 17 -22.63 -4.50 -16.97
C ALA A 17 -23.68 -5.56 -17.33
N ALA A 18 -23.26 -6.78 -17.64
CA ALA A 18 -24.16 -7.91 -17.90
C ALA A 18 -25.01 -8.25 -16.67
N THR A 19 -24.41 -8.31 -15.48
CA THR A 19 -25.13 -8.58 -14.23
C THR A 19 -26.21 -7.54 -13.97
N ARG A 20 -25.87 -6.25 -14.07
CA ARG A 20 -26.83 -5.14 -13.93
C ARG A 20 -28.02 -5.32 -14.88
N HIS A 21 -27.74 -5.61 -16.14
CA HIS A 21 -28.75 -5.77 -17.18
C HIS A 21 -29.71 -6.92 -16.93
N TYR A 22 -29.16 -8.11 -16.69
CA TYR A 22 -29.95 -9.33 -16.65
C TYR A 22 -30.64 -9.56 -15.30
N VAL A 23 -30.08 -9.04 -14.21
CA VAL A 23 -30.78 -9.02 -12.91
C VAL A 23 -32.06 -8.19 -13.01
N GLN A 24 -32.02 -7.01 -13.65
CA GLN A 24 -33.21 -6.15 -13.78
C GLN A 24 -34.28 -6.75 -14.70
N LYS A 25 -33.85 -7.49 -15.71
CA LYS A 25 -34.74 -8.26 -16.59
C LYS A 25 -35.22 -9.58 -15.97
N GLN A 26 -34.88 -9.83 -14.70
CA GLN A 26 -35.24 -11.02 -13.96
C GLN A 26 -34.81 -12.33 -14.66
N VAL A 27 -33.73 -12.29 -15.44
CA VAL A 27 -33.23 -13.50 -16.10
C VAL A 27 -32.65 -14.43 -15.04
N LEU A 28 -33.21 -15.63 -14.97
CA LEU A 28 -32.86 -16.63 -13.98
C LEU A 28 -31.38 -17.05 -14.13
N PRO A 29 -30.64 -17.29 -13.02
CA PRO A 29 -29.23 -17.68 -13.06
C PRO A 29 -28.93 -18.88 -13.97
N GLU A 30 -29.78 -19.90 -13.99
CA GLU A 30 -29.65 -21.10 -14.83
C GLU A 30 -29.84 -20.82 -16.33
N SER A 31 -30.37 -19.66 -16.69
CA SER A 31 -30.56 -19.24 -18.08
C SER A 31 -29.35 -18.51 -18.65
N ILE A 32 -28.29 -18.28 -17.87
CA ILE A 32 -27.09 -17.55 -18.27
C ILE A 32 -25.85 -18.44 -18.16
N THR A 33 -25.03 -18.46 -19.21
CA THR A 33 -23.71 -19.08 -19.21
C THR A 33 -22.62 -18.00 -19.25
N TRP A 34 -21.54 -18.25 -18.52
CA TRP A 34 -20.40 -17.35 -18.42
C TRP A 34 -19.14 -18.05 -18.92
N ARG A 35 -18.37 -17.39 -19.77
CA ARG A 35 -17.06 -17.87 -20.20
C ARG A 35 -16.13 -16.71 -20.53
N VAL A 36 -14.83 -16.99 -20.57
CA VAL A 36 -13.81 -16.05 -21.03
C VAL A 36 -13.58 -16.24 -22.53
N ALA A 37 -13.33 -15.14 -23.23
CA ALA A 37 -13.08 -15.12 -24.67
C ALA A 37 -11.83 -15.94 -25.02
N GLU A 38 -11.96 -16.79 -26.03
CA GLU A 38 -10.83 -17.35 -26.76
C GLU A 38 -10.38 -16.39 -27.87
N GLN A 39 -9.21 -16.65 -28.44
CA GLN A 39 -8.62 -15.77 -29.46
C GLN A 39 -9.57 -15.52 -30.64
N GLY A 40 -9.85 -14.25 -30.93
CA GLY A 40 -10.74 -13.83 -32.02
C GLY A 40 -12.23 -13.79 -31.68
N GLN A 41 -12.62 -14.13 -30.44
CA GLN A 41 -14.01 -13.98 -29.99
C GLN A 41 -14.29 -12.55 -29.50
N ILE A 42 -15.52 -12.11 -29.73
CA ILE A 42 -15.97 -10.76 -29.38
C ILE A 42 -16.52 -10.78 -27.94
N PRO A 43 -16.00 -9.95 -27.01
CA PRO A 43 -16.55 -9.83 -25.68
C PRO A 43 -17.98 -9.27 -25.71
N TRP A 44 -18.80 -9.71 -24.75
CA TRP A 44 -20.20 -9.27 -24.62
C TRP A 44 -20.33 -7.75 -24.55
N ALA A 45 -19.36 -7.04 -23.96
CA ALA A 45 -19.38 -5.59 -23.86
C ALA A 45 -19.43 -4.87 -25.23
N LEU A 46 -18.93 -5.49 -26.30
CA LEU A 46 -18.96 -4.92 -27.65
C LEU A 46 -20.26 -5.25 -28.41
N GLU A 47 -21.01 -6.25 -27.94
CA GLU A 47 -22.28 -6.71 -28.53
C GLU A 47 -23.46 -6.49 -27.57
N ALA A 48 -23.24 -5.71 -26.51
CA ALA A 48 -24.24 -5.48 -25.48
C ALA A 48 -25.44 -4.74 -26.08
N PRO A 49 -26.68 -5.09 -25.68
CA PRO A 49 -27.85 -4.34 -26.10
C PRO A 49 -27.71 -2.86 -25.73
N GLU A 50 -28.13 -1.92 -26.58
CA GLU A 50 -28.07 -0.47 -26.27
C GLU A 50 -28.77 -0.13 -24.93
N SER A 51 -29.84 -0.86 -24.60
CA SER A 51 -30.52 -0.73 -23.30
C SER A 51 -29.60 -0.98 -22.10
N ALA A 52 -28.57 -1.82 -22.23
CA ALA A 52 -27.64 -2.18 -21.16
C ALA A 52 -26.75 -1.04 -20.71
N GLU A 53 -26.47 -0.06 -21.57
CA GLU A 53 -25.67 1.12 -21.20
C GLU A 53 -26.41 1.99 -20.17
N ASN A 54 -27.74 2.09 -20.34
CA ASN A 54 -28.61 2.99 -19.58
C ASN A 54 -29.25 2.35 -18.34
N ASP A 55 -28.96 1.08 -18.04
CA ASP A 55 -29.55 0.42 -16.87
C ASP A 55 -29.11 1.10 -15.56
N PRO A 56 -30.05 1.37 -14.62
CA PRO A 56 -29.71 1.97 -13.34
C PRO A 56 -28.76 1.08 -12.53
N PRO A 57 -27.92 1.65 -11.64
CA PRO A 57 -27.04 0.84 -10.78
C PRO A 57 -27.86 -0.03 -9.82
N LEU A 58 -27.34 -1.22 -9.51
CA LEU A 58 -27.92 -2.08 -8.46
C LEU A 58 -27.58 -1.53 -7.07
N ASN A 59 -28.56 -1.51 -6.17
CA ASN A 59 -28.38 -1.06 -4.80
C ASN A 59 -27.87 -2.22 -3.91
N LEU A 60 -26.55 -2.43 -3.88
CA LEU A 60 -25.93 -3.52 -3.13
C LEU A 60 -25.18 -2.99 -1.88
N PRO A 61 -25.20 -3.72 -0.74
CA PRO A 61 -24.39 -3.39 0.42
C PRO A 61 -22.91 -3.38 0.08
N ARG A 62 -22.16 -2.40 0.60
CA ARG A 62 -20.71 -2.25 0.35
C ARG A 62 -19.93 -3.55 0.61
N LYS A 63 -20.28 -4.28 1.68
CA LYS A 63 -19.64 -5.57 2.01
C LYS A 63 -19.83 -6.63 0.92
N LEU A 64 -21.01 -6.68 0.30
CA LEU A 64 -21.27 -7.60 -0.80
C LEU A 64 -20.49 -7.19 -2.05
N VAL A 65 -20.43 -5.88 -2.36
CA VAL A 65 -19.63 -5.36 -3.47
C VAL A 65 -18.15 -5.73 -3.29
N THR A 66 -17.58 -5.53 -2.10
CA THR A 66 -16.20 -5.94 -1.80
C THR A 66 -15.99 -7.44 -1.97
N ALA A 67 -16.89 -8.27 -1.43
CA ALA A 67 -16.81 -9.72 -1.58
C ALA A 67 -16.88 -10.17 -3.04
N VAL A 68 -17.69 -9.49 -3.87
CA VAL A 68 -17.77 -9.78 -5.31
C VAL A 68 -16.47 -9.43 -6.02
N LEU A 69 -15.88 -8.26 -5.73
CA LEU A 69 -14.61 -7.83 -6.33
C LEU A 69 -13.46 -8.78 -5.99
N GLU A 70 -13.43 -9.29 -4.75
CA GLU A 70 -12.45 -10.27 -4.30
C GLU A 70 -12.70 -11.63 -4.96
N ALA A 71 -13.91 -12.17 -4.87
CA ALA A 71 -14.23 -13.49 -5.41
C ALA A 71 -14.15 -13.59 -6.94
N LEU A 72 -14.31 -12.48 -7.68
CA LEU A 72 -14.12 -12.45 -9.14
C LEU A 72 -12.69 -12.85 -9.55
N GLN A 73 -11.71 -12.63 -8.67
CA GLN A 73 -10.31 -12.98 -8.91
C GLN A 73 -10.04 -14.47 -8.69
N ALA A 74 -10.98 -15.24 -8.13
CA ALA A 74 -10.76 -16.65 -7.86
C ALA A 74 -10.55 -17.46 -9.16
N HIS A 75 -9.88 -18.61 -9.11
CA HIS A 75 -9.59 -19.39 -10.32
C HIS A 75 -10.76 -20.25 -10.81
N GLN A 76 -11.72 -20.54 -9.92
CA GLN A 76 -12.89 -21.38 -10.19
C GLN A 76 -13.68 -20.84 -11.38
N PRO A 77 -13.86 -21.61 -12.48
CA PRO A 77 -14.61 -21.15 -13.65
C PRO A 77 -16.06 -20.75 -13.35
N GLU A 78 -16.71 -21.45 -12.41
CA GLU A 78 -18.08 -21.23 -11.98
C GLU A 78 -18.29 -19.96 -11.16
N ARG A 79 -17.22 -19.26 -10.75
CA ARG A 79 -17.30 -18.05 -9.91
C ARG A 79 -18.23 -17.00 -10.52
N PHE A 80 -18.20 -16.79 -11.83
CA PHE A 80 -19.03 -15.77 -12.47
C PHE A 80 -20.53 -16.07 -12.32
N ALA A 81 -20.90 -17.34 -12.45
CA ALA A 81 -22.27 -17.81 -12.28
C ALA A 81 -22.70 -17.73 -10.80
N LEU A 82 -21.83 -18.12 -9.87
CA LEU A 82 -22.06 -17.98 -8.43
C LEU A 82 -22.29 -16.51 -8.05
N LEU A 83 -21.41 -15.60 -8.48
CA LEU A 83 -21.52 -14.18 -8.19
C LEU A 83 -22.82 -13.59 -8.73
N TYR A 84 -23.21 -13.99 -9.96
CA TYR A 84 -24.45 -13.53 -10.56
C TYR A 84 -25.64 -14.02 -9.74
N ARG A 85 -25.63 -15.31 -9.35
CA ARG A 85 -26.68 -15.92 -8.53
C ARG A 85 -26.80 -15.23 -7.18
N VAL A 86 -25.70 -14.92 -6.50
CA VAL A 86 -25.74 -14.18 -5.22
C VAL A 86 -26.34 -12.78 -5.41
N VAL A 87 -25.90 -12.03 -6.43
CA VAL A 87 -26.44 -10.67 -6.69
C VAL A 87 -27.91 -10.72 -7.08
N TYR A 88 -28.31 -11.68 -7.91
CA TYR A 88 -29.70 -11.91 -8.30
C TYR A 88 -30.56 -12.21 -7.07
N ARG A 89 -30.14 -13.17 -6.23
CA ARG A 89 -30.87 -13.57 -5.03
C ARG A 89 -30.96 -12.43 -4.02
N PHE A 90 -29.89 -11.64 -3.86
CA PHE A 90 -29.92 -10.45 -3.01
C PHE A 90 -30.91 -9.41 -3.53
N THR A 91 -30.86 -9.09 -4.83
CA THR A 91 -31.67 -8.02 -5.44
C THR A 91 -33.17 -8.33 -5.42
N HIS A 92 -33.54 -9.60 -5.43
CA HIS A 92 -34.94 -10.06 -5.45
C HIS A 92 -35.41 -10.61 -4.09
N ASP A 93 -34.70 -10.30 -3.00
CA ASP A 93 -35.06 -10.72 -1.64
C ASP A 93 -35.20 -12.25 -1.47
N LEU A 94 -34.38 -13.03 -2.19
CA LEU A 94 -34.34 -14.50 -2.16
C LEU A 94 -33.22 -15.05 -1.25
N LEU A 95 -32.54 -14.19 -0.49
CA LEU A 95 -31.58 -14.59 0.53
C LEU A 95 -32.25 -14.54 1.90
N ASP A 96 -32.20 -15.66 2.64
CA ASP A 96 -32.60 -15.66 4.05
C ASP A 96 -31.55 -14.92 4.88
N MET A 97 -31.84 -13.66 5.17
CA MET A 97 -30.96 -12.77 5.93
C MET A 97 -30.73 -13.27 7.37
N THR A 98 -31.60 -14.13 7.92
CA THR A 98 -31.47 -14.68 9.27
C THR A 98 -30.50 -15.86 9.35
N ASN A 99 -30.28 -16.55 8.22
CA ASN A 99 -29.46 -17.76 8.16
C ASN A 99 -28.38 -17.73 7.07
N LEU A 100 -27.86 -16.54 6.74
CA LEU A 100 -26.81 -16.35 5.72
C LEU A 100 -25.52 -17.15 5.97
N ARG A 101 -25.31 -17.70 7.16
CA ARG A 101 -24.12 -18.52 7.44
C ARG A 101 -24.23 -19.94 6.90
N GLU A 102 -25.44 -20.47 6.84
CA GLU A 102 -25.72 -21.82 6.36
C GLU A 102 -26.12 -21.82 4.87
N ASP A 103 -26.31 -20.65 4.26
CA ASP A 103 -26.57 -20.53 2.82
C ASP A 103 -25.36 -20.98 1.99
N GLU A 104 -25.57 -21.96 1.12
CA GLU A 104 -24.52 -22.60 0.32
C GLU A 104 -23.78 -21.60 -0.58
N ASP A 105 -24.49 -20.71 -1.25
CA ASP A 105 -23.87 -19.72 -2.14
C ASP A 105 -23.01 -18.72 -1.34
N ILE A 106 -23.48 -18.34 -0.16
CA ILE A 106 -22.73 -17.44 0.73
C ILE A 106 -21.51 -18.15 1.32
N GLN A 107 -21.58 -19.45 1.61
CA GLN A 107 -20.43 -20.24 2.04
C GLN A 107 -19.39 -20.36 0.92
N GLN A 108 -19.82 -20.67 -0.31
CA GLN A 108 -18.95 -20.70 -1.48
C GLN A 108 -18.30 -19.33 -1.73
N LEU A 109 -19.08 -18.25 -1.71
CA LEU A 109 -18.56 -16.88 -1.87
C LEU A 109 -17.49 -16.56 -0.83
N ARG A 110 -17.73 -16.88 0.45
CA ARG A 110 -16.75 -16.67 1.53
C ARG A 110 -15.48 -17.49 1.33
N ALA A 111 -15.59 -18.72 0.84
CA ALA A 111 -14.44 -19.56 0.54
C ALA A 111 -13.58 -18.95 -0.58
N LEU A 112 -14.20 -18.45 -1.66
CA LEU A 112 -13.50 -17.75 -2.75
C LEU A 112 -12.79 -16.49 -2.23
N VAL A 113 -13.51 -15.65 -1.49
CA VAL A 113 -12.95 -14.44 -0.88
C VAL A 113 -11.75 -14.76 0.01
N HIS A 114 -11.88 -15.79 0.86
CA HIS A 114 -10.81 -16.20 1.77
C HIS A 114 -9.57 -16.67 1.01
N SER A 115 -9.74 -17.51 -0.02
CA SER A 115 -8.64 -17.99 -0.86
C SER A 115 -7.91 -16.85 -1.56
N VAL A 116 -8.64 -15.93 -2.19
CA VAL A 116 -8.07 -14.77 -2.88
C VAL A 116 -7.34 -13.84 -1.91
N LYS A 117 -7.92 -13.57 -0.74
CA LYS A 117 -7.32 -12.70 0.27
C LYS A 117 -6.01 -13.28 0.80
N GLN A 118 -6.00 -14.56 1.17
CA GLN A 118 -4.79 -15.23 1.67
C GLN A 118 -3.66 -15.20 0.64
N GLU A 119 -3.96 -15.48 -0.63
CA GLU A 119 -2.94 -15.45 -1.68
C GLU A 119 -2.49 -14.02 -1.99
N THR A 120 -3.39 -13.03 -1.92
CA THR A 120 -3.03 -11.62 -2.04
C THR A 120 -2.03 -11.21 -0.96
N GLU A 121 -2.27 -11.56 0.30
CA GLU A 121 -1.35 -11.28 1.41
C GLU A 121 0.03 -11.92 1.15
N GLN A 122 0.05 -13.18 0.70
CA GLN A 122 1.30 -13.88 0.35
C GLN A 122 2.04 -13.22 -0.80
N PHE A 123 1.34 -12.85 -1.88
CA PHE A 123 1.92 -12.15 -3.02
C PHE A 123 2.51 -10.80 -2.62
N ARG A 124 1.78 -10.01 -1.82
CA ARG A 124 2.23 -8.69 -1.36
C ARG A 124 3.49 -8.77 -0.49
N LEU A 125 3.62 -9.81 0.32
CA LEU A 125 4.84 -10.08 1.08
C LEU A 125 6.00 -10.46 0.15
N ALA A 126 5.78 -11.37 -0.80
CA ALA A 126 6.79 -11.77 -1.78
C ALA A 126 7.27 -10.58 -2.63
N PHE A 127 6.34 -9.72 -3.07
CA PHE A 127 6.66 -8.49 -3.80
C PHE A 127 7.43 -7.52 -2.92
N SER A 128 7.04 -7.34 -1.66
CA SER A 128 7.76 -6.47 -0.72
C SER A 128 9.19 -6.93 -0.48
N GLU A 129 9.42 -8.24 -0.40
CA GLU A 129 10.76 -8.83 -0.28
C GLU A 129 11.60 -8.57 -1.54
N PHE A 130 11.01 -8.82 -2.71
CA PHE A 130 11.62 -8.52 -4.01
C PHE A 130 12.04 -7.05 -4.13
N SER A 131 11.13 -6.12 -3.78
CA SER A 131 11.37 -4.67 -3.82
C SER A 131 12.45 -4.22 -2.84
N LEU A 132 12.63 -4.92 -1.72
CA LEU A 132 13.67 -4.61 -0.74
C LEU A 132 15.05 -5.10 -1.20
N GLN A 133 15.12 -6.30 -1.78
CA GLN A 133 16.38 -6.94 -2.18
C GLN A 133 16.95 -6.38 -3.49
N ARG A 134 16.08 -6.03 -4.46
CA ARG A 134 16.45 -5.47 -5.77
C ARG A 134 17.56 -6.24 -6.53
N GLN A 135 17.67 -7.56 -6.32
CA GLN A 135 18.67 -8.40 -7.01
C GLN A 135 18.32 -8.62 -8.49
N SER A 136 17.03 -8.53 -8.83
CA SER A 136 16.48 -8.68 -10.18
C SER A 136 15.50 -7.54 -10.47
N LYS A 137 15.22 -7.29 -11.75
CA LYS A 137 14.13 -6.41 -12.19
C LYS A 137 12.79 -7.14 -12.31
N SER A 138 12.81 -8.47 -12.31
CA SER A 138 11.62 -9.29 -12.52
C SER A 138 11.40 -10.24 -11.34
N LEU A 139 10.15 -10.28 -10.86
CA LEU A 139 9.64 -11.24 -9.88
C LEU A 139 8.86 -12.34 -10.63
N HIS A 140 9.32 -13.58 -10.53
CA HIS A 140 8.52 -14.73 -10.97
C HIS A 140 7.62 -15.19 -9.82
N TYR A 141 6.33 -15.30 -10.07
CA TYR A 141 5.34 -15.74 -9.08
C TYR A 141 4.29 -16.63 -9.76
N ALA A 142 3.92 -17.75 -9.12
CA ALA A 142 2.96 -18.71 -9.65
C ALA A 142 1.68 -18.72 -8.78
N PRO A 143 0.78 -17.74 -8.95
CA PRO A 143 -0.47 -17.69 -8.22
C PRO A 143 -1.45 -18.77 -8.73
N GLN A 144 -2.30 -19.24 -7.83
CA GLN A 144 -3.46 -20.07 -8.13
C GLN A 144 -4.61 -19.21 -8.66
N ASN A 145 -4.86 -18.04 -8.06
CA ASN A 145 -5.92 -17.11 -8.44
C ASN A 145 -5.44 -15.96 -9.34
N TYR A 146 -6.38 -15.24 -9.94
CA TYR A 146 -6.14 -14.13 -10.85
C TYR A 146 -5.97 -12.78 -10.12
N ILE A 147 -4.93 -12.69 -9.28
CA ILE A 147 -4.73 -11.56 -8.35
C ILE A 147 -3.79 -10.44 -8.85
N ILE A 148 -3.14 -10.59 -10.00
CA ILE A 148 -2.00 -9.74 -10.38
C ILE A 148 -2.47 -8.34 -10.76
N GLU A 149 -3.44 -8.23 -11.66
CA GLU A 149 -3.98 -6.94 -12.11
C GLU A 149 -4.55 -6.15 -10.93
N ALA A 150 -5.22 -6.83 -10.00
CA ALA A 150 -5.83 -6.20 -8.84
C ALA A 150 -4.84 -5.73 -7.78
N ASN A 151 -3.61 -6.24 -7.79
CA ASN A 151 -2.53 -5.81 -6.90
C ASN A 151 -1.54 -4.84 -7.56
N ALA A 152 -1.80 -4.42 -8.80
CA ALA A 152 -0.94 -3.47 -9.50
C ALA A 152 -0.71 -2.18 -8.71
N HIS A 153 -1.77 -1.62 -8.11
CA HIS A 153 -1.66 -0.40 -7.32
C HIS A 153 -0.71 -0.61 -6.12
N PHE A 154 -0.91 -1.69 -5.35
CA PHE A 154 -0.01 -2.05 -4.25
C PHE A 154 1.45 -2.10 -4.70
N CYS A 155 1.74 -2.74 -5.84
CA CYS A 155 3.11 -2.88 -6.36
C CYS A 155 3.73 -1.52 -6.71
N ILE A 156 2.96 -0.62 -7.35
CA ILE A 156 3.40 0.75 -7.71
C ILE A 156 3.66 1.59 -6.46
N GLU A 157 2.78 1.49 -5.47
CA GLU A 157 2.89 2.18 -4.18
C GLU A 157 4.15 1.73 -3.45
N ARG A 158 4.35 0.41 -3.38
CA ARG A 158 5.44 -0.25 -2.65
C ARG A 158 6.82 0.00 -3.27
N ASP A 159 6.90 0.10 -4.60
CA ASP A 159 8.15 0.32 -5.32
C ASP A 159 7.96 1.25 -6.53
N ALA A 160 8.51 2.46 -6.41
CA ALA A 160 8.46 3.48 -7.44
C ALA A 160 9.32 3.16 -8.68
N GLN A 161 10.34 2.31 -8.53
CA GLN A 161 11.32 2.04 -9.57
C GLN A 161 10.79 0.99 -10.56
N PRO A 162 11.33 0.90 -11.79
CA PRO A 162 10.84 -0.06 -12.76
C PRO A 162 10.98 -1.52 -12.30
N TRP A 163 9.93 -2.31 -12.48
CA TRP A 163 9.88 -3.73 -12.12
C TRP A 163 8.92 -4.50 -13.03
N GLU A 164 9.10 -5.81 -13.13
CA GLU A 164 8.22 -6.73 -13.85
C GLU A 164 7.76 -7.84 -12.90
N VAL A 165 6.50 -8.25 -12.99
CA VAL A 165 5.96 -9.46 -12.37
C VAL A 165 5.56 -10.41 -13.48
N ILE A 166 6.10 -11.62 -13.41
CA ILE A 166 5.93 -12.67 -14.40
C ILE A 166 5.19 -13.84 -13.75
N THR A 167 4.04 -14.20 -14.31
CA THR A 167 3.24 -15.34 -13.85
C THR A 167 2.82 -16.23 -15.02
N PRO A 168 2.31 -17.45 -14.76
CA PRO A 168 1.81 -18.32 -15.81
C PRO A 168 0.72 -17.68 -16.69
N TYR A 169 -0.19 -16.88 -16.12
CA TYR A 169 -1.34 -16.33 -16.86
C TYR A 169 -1.19 -14.85 -17.25
N ARG A 170 -0.32 -14.09 -16.58
CA ARG A 170 -0.17 -12.64 -16.78
C ARG A 170 1.27 -12.18 -16.56
N ARG A 171 1.70 -11.23 -17.39
CA ARG A 171 2.84 -10.36 -17.10
C ARG A 171 2.35 -8.96 -16.81
N MET A 172 2.98 -8.32 -15.84
CA MET A 172 2.71 -6.95 -15.41
C MET A 172 4.04 -6.21 -15.32
N TRP A 173 4.18 -5.10 -16.04
CA TRP A 173 5.41 -4.32 -16.08
C TRP A 173 5.14 -2.87 -15.74
N TRP A 174 5.87 -2.36 -14.76
CA TRP A 174 5.92 -0.95 -14.42
C TRP A 174 7.23 -0.36 -14.96
N ASP A 175 7.13 0.63 -15.85
CA ASP A 175 8.30 1.27 -16.46
C ASP A 175 8.86 2.45 -15.64
N GLY A 176 8.24 2.76 -14.49
CA GLY A 176 8.50 3.96 -13.68
C GLY A 176 7.49 5.09 -13.87
N ASN A 177 6.59 4.98 -14.86
CA ASN A 177 5.62 6.00 -15.22
C ASN A 177 4.25 5.42 -15.61
N GLN A 178 4.22 4.35 -16.38
CA GLN A 178 3.03 3.67 -16.88
C GLN A 178 3.09 2.17 -16.56
N LEU A 179 1.92 1.61 -16.26
CA LEU A 179 1.74 0.18 -16.11
C LEU A 179 1.37 -0.46 -17.45
N HIS A 180 1.93 -1.63 -17.72
CA HIS A 180 1.69 -2.42 -18.91
C HIS A 180 1.38 -3.87 -18.54
N PHE A 181 0.54 -4.52 -19.34
CA PHE A 181 0.22 -5.92 -19.22
C PHE A 181 0.48 -6.66 -20.53
N ALA A 182 0.82 -7.94 -20.39
CA ALA A 182 0.97 -8.87 -21.49
C ALA A 182 0.53 -10.28 -21.10
N VAL A 183 0.57 -11.19 -22.06
CA VAL A 183 0.30 -12.61 -21.85
C VAL A 183 1.31 -13.23 -20.88
N GLY A 184 0.87 -14.24 -20.12
CA GLY A 184 1.71 -14.96 -19.16
C GLY A 184 2.68 -15.94 -19.79
N GLU A 185 3.53 -16.54 -18.95
CA GLU A 185 4.54 -17.53 -19.38
C GLU A 185 3.96 -18.82 -19.97
N ALA A 186 2.72 -19.18 -19.62
CA ALA A 186 2.07 -20.36 -20.18
C ALA A 186 1.74 -20.18 -21.67
N GLU A 187 1.54 -18.93 -22.11
CA GLU A 187 1.24 -18.60 -23.51
C GLU A 187 2.49 -18.26 -24.30
N ALA A 188 3.42 -17.48 -23.72
CA ALA A 188 4.66 -17.09 -24.39
C ALA A 188 5.84 -16.97 -23.41
N GLN A 189 6.95 -17.65 -23.72
CA GLN A 189 8.21 -17.54 -22.97
C GLN A 189 8.83 -16.14 -23.08
N HIS A 190 8.66 -15.48 -24.23
CA HIS A 190 9.15 -14.13 -24.50
C HIS A 190 8.02 -13.29 -25.09
N VAL A 191 7.93 -12.03 -24.68
CA VAL A 191 6.93 -11.07 -25.16
C VAL A 191 7.64 -9.96 -25.93
N SER A 192 7.28 -9.79 -27.20
CA SER A 192 7.80 -8.70 -28.02
C SER A 192 7.19 -7.35 -27.60
N ALA A 193 7.85 -6.25 -27.94
CA ALA A 193 7.44 -4.92 -27.47
C ALA A 193 6.01 -4.53 -27.87
N ASP A 194 5.52 -5.01 -29.02
CA ASP A 194 4.18 -4.77 -29.57
C ASP A 194 3.07 -5.56 -28.87
N MET A 195 3.41 -6.59 -28.09
CA MET A 195 2.45 -7.39 -27.33
C MET A 195 2.11 -6.78 -25.96
N TRP A 196 2.88 -5.78 -25.51
CA TRP A 196 2.58 -5.04 -24.30
C TRP A 196 1.48 -4.01 -24.56
N GLN A 197 0.46 -4.02 -23.72
CA GLN A 197 -0.62 -3.06 -23.75
C GLN A 197 -0.60 -2.24 -22.47
N MET A 198 -0.81 -0.92 -22.60
CA MET A 198 -0.90 -0.02 -21.45
C MET A 198 -2.15 -0.34 -20.62
N ASP A 199 -2.03 -0.22 -19.31
CA ASP A 199 -3.20 -0.21 -18.41
C ASP A 199 -4.23 0.83 -18.87
N GLY A 200 -5.50 0.41 -18.88
CA GLY A 200 -6.65 1.19 -19.35
C GLY A 200 -6.80 1.22 -20.87
N GLN A 201 -6.00 0.45 -21.62
CA GLN A 201 -6.11 0.35 -23.08
C GLN A 201 -6.36 -1.09 -23.53
N GLY A 202 -7.00 -1.21 -24.70
CA GLY A 202 -7.28 -2.51 -25.32
C GLY A 202 -8.15 -3.38 -24.43
N ILE A 203 -7.68 -4.60 -24.15
CA ILE A 203 -8.42 -5.57 -23.33
C ILE A 203 -8.12 -5.44 -21.83
N TRP A 204 -7.09 -4.69 -21.43
CA TRP A 204 -6.69 -4.56 -20.02
C TRP A 204 -7.32 -3.34 -19.37
N GLN A 205 -8.63 -3.42 -19.20
CA GLN A 205 -9.43 -2.37 -18.59
C GLN A 205 -10.52 -3.00 -17.73
N GLY A 206 -10.97 -2.25 -16.72
CA GLY A 206 -12.14 -2.68 -15.95
C GLY A 206 -11.92 -3.91 -15.06
N TYR A 207 -10.68 -4.17 -14.63
CA TYR A 207 -10.37 -5.16 -13.59
C TYR A 207 -10.54 -4.56 -12.18
N PRO A 208 -10.77 -5.37 -11.13
CA PRO A 208 -10.93 -4.87 -9.77
C PRO A 208 -9.59 -4.34 -9.22
N ASN A 209 -9.63 -3.35 -8.33
CA ASN A 209 -8.47 -2.97 -7.50
C ASN A 209 -8.66 -3.55 -6.09
N THR A 210 -7.72 -4.36 -5.63
CA THR A 210 -7.78 -4.96 -4.30
C THR A 210 -7.24 -3.97 -3.27
N VAL A 211 -8.10 -3.54 -2.35
CA VAL A 211 -7.75 -2.64 -1.24
C VAL A 211 -8.01 -3.36 0.07
N LEU A 212 -6.93 -3.79 0.73
CA LEU A 212 -6.98 -4.43 2.04
C LEU A 212 -6.73 -3.37 3.11
N VAL A 213 -7.77 -2.61 3.46
CA VAL A 213 -7.64 -1.58 4.50
C VAL A 213 -7.29 -2.28 5.83
N PRO A 214 -6.11 -1.99 6.41
CA PRO A 214 -5.63 -2.72 7.57
C PRO A 214 -6.50 -2.40 8.80
N THR A 215 -6.90 -3.45 9.51
CA THR A 215 -7.55 -3.31 10.81
C THR A 215 -6.52 -3.17 11.92
N LEU A 216 -6.94 -2.70 13.10
CA LEU A 216 -6.08 -2.69 14.29
C LEU A 216 -5.53 -4.08 14.63
N LYS A 217 -6.29 -5.14 14.32
CA LYS A 217 -5.86 -6.52 14.54
C LYS A 217 -4.73 -6.89 13.60
N ASP A 218 -4.83 -6.52 12.32
CA ASP A 218 -3.80 -6.83 11.32
C ASP A 218 -2.47 -6.15 11.70
N VAL A 219 -2.52 -4.87 12.07
CA VAL A 219 -1.36 -4.10 12.57
C VAL A 219 -0.75 -4.70 13.84
N ALA A 220 -1.58 -5.17 14.77
CA ALA A 220 -1.13 -5.78 16.01
C ALA A 220 -0.52 -7.18 15.80
N GLN A 221 -1.00 -7.92 14.80
CA GLN A 221 -0.57 -9.28 14.49
C GLN A 221 0.60 -9.37 13.51
N ALA A 222 0.94 -8.27 12.82
CA ALA A 222 2.13 -8.20 11.98
C ALA A 222 3.38 -8.62 12.78
N SER A 223 4.09 -9.60 12.23
CA SER A 223 5.20 -10.30 12.88
C SER A 223 6.59 -9.82 12.43
N SER A 224 6.65 -8.98 11.40
CA SER A 224 7.89 -8.43 10.83
C SER A 224 7.68 -7.02 10.30
N LEU A 225 8.77 -6.25 10.14
CA LEU A 225 8.67 -4.92 9.53
C LEU A 225 8.22 -5.01 8.07
N LEU A 226 8.60 -6.09 7.38
CA LEU A 226 8.19 -6.37 6.02
C LEU A 226 6.67 -6.52 5.88
N SER A 227 6.06 -7.34 6.75
CA SER A 227 4.60 -7.53 6.75
C SER A 227 3.86 -6.28 7.17
N LEU A 228 4.34 -5.59 8.22
CA LEU A 228 3.75 -4.33 8.66
C LEU A 228 3.81 -3.25 7.58
N GLY A 229 4.91 -3.16 6.83
CA GLY A 229 5.07 -2.22 5.72
C GLY A 229 4.15 -2.53 4.55
N ALA A 230 3.90 -3.81 4.26
CA ALA A 230 2.91 -4.21 3.23
C ALA A 230 1.49 -3.80 3.64
N GLU A 231 1.09 -4.04 4.89
CA GLU A 231 -0.21 -3.59 5.42
C GLU A 231 -0.38 -2.06 5.32
N ALA A 232 0.70 -1.30 5.56
CA ALA A 232 0.65 0.15 5.56
C ALA A 232 0.28 0.76 4.20
N MET A 233 0.54 0.07 3.08
CA MET A 233 0.31 0.60 1.72
C MET A 233 -1.17 0.90 1.43
N ASP A 234 -2.09 0.20 2.09
CA ASP A 234 -3.55 0.42 1.94
C ASP A 234 -4.15 1.22 3.12
N CYS A 235 -3.32 1.86 3.93
CA CYS A 235 -3.76 2.61 5.10
C CYS A 235 -4.68 3.78 4.72
N ARG A 236 -5.92 3.77 5.24
CA ARG A 236 -6.89 4.86 5.10
C ARG A 236 -7.30 5.51 6.43
N ALA A 237 -6.44 5.44 7.45
CA ALA A 237 -6.75 5.86 8.81
C ALA A 237 -6.97 7.39 9.00
N CYS A 238 -6.47 8.23 8.08
CA CYS A 238 -6.67 9.68 8.09
C CYS A 238 -6.76 10.23 6.66
N SER A 239 -7.25 11.45 6.47
CA SER A 239 -7.48 12.02 5.13
C SER A 239 -6.22 12.24 4.28
N LEU A 240 -5.02 12.03 4.81
CA LEU A 240 -3.76 12.23 4.07
C LEU A 240 -3.48 11.15 3.02
N TRP A 241 -4.12 9.97 3.11
CA TRP A 241 -3.95 8.91 2.10
C TRP A 241 -4.40 9.34 0.70
N GLU A 242 -5.40 10.22 0.62
CA GLU A 242 -6.06 10.59 -0.62
C GLU A 242 -5.22 11.52 -1.51
N PRO A 243 -4.64 12.63 -1.00
CA PRO A 243 -3.82 13.52 -1.82
C PRO A 243 -2.34 13.09 -1.95
N ALA A 244 -1.84 12.25 -1.05
CA ALA A 244 -0.47 11.74 -1.11
C ALA A 244 -0.27 10.85 -2.34
N LYS A 245 0.95 10.81 -2.89
CA LYS A 245 1.23 9.88 -3.99
C LYS A 245 1.41 8.47 -3.47
N ARG A 246 2.00 8.30 -2.28
CA ARG A 246 2.16 6.99 -1.65
C ARG A 246 2.35 7.02 -0.14
N THR A 247 2.17 5.86 0.48
CA THR A 247 2.63 5.63 1.85
C THR A 247 4.16 5.54 1.88
N VAL A 248 4.81 6.30 2.75
CA VAL A 248 6.25 6.18 3.03
C VAL A 248 6.41 5.56 4.41
N PHE A 249 6.71 4.26 4.42
CA PHE A 249 6.95 3.48 5.62
C PHE A 249 8.38 3.71 6.16
N GLY A 250 8.67 3.22 7.37
CA GLY A 250 10.02 3.26 7.92
C GLY A 250 10.95 2.20 7.32
N GLU A 251 12.24 2.48 7.32
CA GLU A 251 13.28 1.64 6.73
C GLU A 251 14.49 1.48 7.65
N GLY A 252 15.10 0.30 7.61
CA GLY A 252 16.30 0.00 8.38
C GLY A 252 16.37 -1.46 8.81
N ALA A 253 17.42 -1.78 9.57
CA ALA A 253 17.60 -3.12 10.12
C ALA A 253 16.52 -3.45 11.17
N GLU A 254 16.02 -4.69 11.15
CA GLU A 254 15.24 -5.23 12.25
C GLU A 254 16.13 -5.32 13.52
N ASN A 255 15.54 -5.11 14.70
CA ASN A 255 16.22 -5.18 16.00
C ASN A 255 17.41 -4.21 16.18
N THR A 256 17.45 -3.10 15.44
CA THR A 256 18.45 -2.05 15.70
C THR A 256 18.18 -1.32 17.01
N PRO A 257 19.21 -1.08 17.86
CA PRO A 257 19.02 -0.39 19.12
C PRO A 257 18.73 1.11 18.93
N LEU A 258 18.87 1.66 17.71
CA LEU A 258 18.75 3.09 17.43
C LEU A 258 17.69 3.36 16.37
N MET A 259 16.66 4.11 16.76
CA MET A 259 15.56 4.55 15.90
C MET A 259 15.54 6.07 15.76
N PHE A 260 15.31 6.56 14.54
CA PHE A 260 15.08 7.97 14.24
C PHE A 260 13.65 8.19 13.78
N VAL A 261 13.00 9.21 14.35
CA VAL A 261 11.62 9.57 14.01
C VAL A 261 11.59 11.02 13.54
N GLY A 262 11.20 11.22 12.29
CA GLY A 262 10.90 12.52 11.69
C GLY A 262 9.43 12.92 11.80
N GLU A 263 9.06 14.00 11.12
CA GLU A 263 7.68 14.54 11.14
C GLU A 263 6.75 13.76 10.19
N GLN A 264 7.02 13.85 8.90
CA GLN A 264 6.24 13.25 7.82
C GLN A 264 7.12 13.17 6.56
N PRO A 265 6.71 12.45 5.50
CA PRO A 265 7.42 12.45 4.23
C PRO A 265 7.36 13.83 3.57
N GLY A 266 8.41 14.19 2.83
CA GLY A 266 8.40 15.35 1.94
C GLY A 266 8.02 14.98 0.51
N ASP A 267 8.17 15.95 -0.38
CA ASP A 267 7.85 15.82 -1.81
C ASP A 267 8.64 14.70 -2.50
N GLN A 268 9.93 14.57 -2.21
CA GLN A 268 10.78 13.55 -2.84
C GLN A 268 10.54 12.17 -2.23
N GLU A 269 10.34 12.12 -0.90
CA GLU A 269 10.01 10.88 -0.18
C GLU A 269 8.69 10.29 -0.70
N ASP A 270 7.65 11.12 -0.87
CA ASP A 270 6.34 10.71 -1.38
C ASP A 270 6.38 10.26 -2.86
N LEU A 271 7.35 10.71 -3.66
CA LEU A 271 7.53 10.18 -5.01
C LEU A 271 8.33 8.88 -5.02
N ALA A 272 9.32 8.77 -4.14
CA ALA A 272 10.28 7.68 -4.12
C ALA A 272 9.81 6.46 -3.31
N GLY A 273 9.02 6.66 -2.26
CA GLY A 273 8.57 5.62 -1.33
C GLY A 273 9.50 5.39 -0.14
N HIS A 274 10.56 6.18 -0.03
CA HIS A 274 11.65 5.99 0.92
C HIS A 274 11.77 7.20 1.88
N PRO A 275 11.99 7.00 3.19
CA PRO A 275 12.10 8.09 4.15
C PRO A 275 13.47 8.76 4.08
N PHE A 276 13.50 10.09 4.16
CA PHE A 276 14.72 10.92 4.16
C PHE A 276 15.59 10.77 2.90
N VAL A 277 15.00 10.82 1.71
CA VAL A 277 15.76 10.88 0.43
C VAL A 277 15.91 12.29 -0.14
N GLY A 278 15.13 13.25 0.38
CA GLY A 278 15.14 14.64 -0.05
C GLY A 278 16.32 15.45 0.49
N PRO A 279 16.31 16.79 0.31
CA PRO A 279 17.40 17.67 0.76
C PRO A 279 17.69 17.57 2.26
N ALA A 280 16.64 17.43 3.10
CA ALA A 280 16.79 17.23 4.53
C ALA A 280 17.41 15.86 4.85
N GLY A 281 17.07 14.84 4.07
CA GLY A 281 17.66 13.51 4.13
C GLY A 281 19.16 13.51 3.85
N LYS A 282 19.61 14.23 2.80
CA LYS A 282 21.03 14.38 2.49
C LYS A 282 21.83 15.03 3.62
N VAL A 283 21.24 16.03 4.30
CA VAL A 283 21.86 16.64 5.50
C VAL A 283 21.92 15.64 6.65
N PHE A 284 20.86 14.85 6.83
CA PHE A 284 20.81 13.80 7.84
C PHE A 284 21.84 12.71 7.61
N ASP A 285 21.94 12.17 6.39
CA ASP A 285 22.90 11.12 6.03
C ASP A 285 24.35 11.59 6.22
N ARG A 286 24.67 12.83 5.80
CA ARG A 286 25.99 13.42 6.05
C ARG A 286 26.29 13.55 7.55
N ALA A 287 25.30 13.95 8.34
CA ALA A 287 25.47 14.08 9.79
C ALA A 287 25.62 12.72 10.49
N LEU A 288 24.93 11.68 10.02
CA LEU A 288 25.11 10.30 10.49
C LEU A 288 26.53 9.82 10.22
N GLU A 289 27.03 10.03 8.99
CA GLU A 289 28.41 9.67 8.61
C GLU A 289 29.45 10.37 9.49
N GLU A 290 29.33 11.69 9.68
CA GLU A 290 30.22 12.47 10.56
C GLU A 290 30.13 12.10 12.05
N ALA A 291 28.99 11.53 12.47
CA ALA A 291 28.80 10.99 13.81
C ALA A 291 29.28 9.54 13.96
N GLY A 292 29.68 8.88 12.87
CA GLY A 292 30.11 7.48 12.86
C GLY A 292 28.94 6.47 12.89
N ILE A 293 27.74 6.89 12.50
CA ILE A 293 26.54 6.05 12.48
C ILE A 293 26.28 5.58 11.05
N GLN A 294 26.24 4.26 10.84
CA GLN A 294 25.92 3.69 9.53
C GLN A 294 24.41 3.66 9.31
N ARG A 295 23.94 4.21 8.18
CA ARG A 295 22.51 4.33 7.86
C ARG A 295 21.78 2.99 7.79
N ASN A 296 22.45 1.93 7.33
CA ASN A 296 21.90 0.57 7.27
C ASN A 296 21.81 -0.13 8.64
N HIS A 297 22.38 0.45 9.70
CA HIS A 297 22.34 -0.10 11.07
C HIS A 297 21.33 0.62 11.97
N VAL A 298 20.51 1.51 11.43
CA VAL A 298 19.50 2.26 12.19
C VAL A 298 18.14 2.13 11.52
N TYR A 299 17.08 2.36 12.29
CA TYR A 299 15.72 2.39 11.75
C TYR A 299 15.26 3.83 11.64
N VAL A 300 14.83 4.24 10.45
CA VAL A 300 14.44 5.62 10.17
C VAL A 300 13.02 5.65 9.69
N THR A 301 12.19 6.45 10.35
CA THR A 301 10.77 6.57 10.02
C THR A 301 10.24 7.96 10.32
N ASN A 302 8.94 8.18 10.11
CA ASN A 302 8.23 9.41 10.42
C ASN A 302 7.03 9.17 11.34
N ALA A 303 6.63 10.19 12.09
CA ALA A 303 5.42 10.14 12.92
C ALA A 303 4.14 9.97 12.07
N VAL A 304 4.11 10.54 10.87
CA VAL A 304 3.04 10.38 9.88
C VAL A 304 3.60 9.74 8.61
N LYS A 305 2.86 8.84 7.96
CA LYS A 305 3.33 8.06 6.79
C LYS A 305 2.93 8.64 5.42
N HIS A 306 2.09 9.67 5.38
CA HIS A 306 1.62 10.30 4.15
C HIS A 306 2.03 11.78 4.11
N PHE A 307 2.38 12.28 2.93
CA PHE A 307 2.81 13.66 2.76
C PHE A 307 1.63 14.63 2.79
N ARG A 308 1.61 15.53 3.78
CA ARG A 308 0.66 16.66 3.79
C ARG A 308 1.25 17.86 3.06
N PHE A 309 0.54 18.34 2.04
CA PHE A 309 0.95 19.49 1.25
C PHE A 309 -0.24 20.30 0.72
N ILE A 310 0.06 21.48 0.19
CA ILE A 310 -0.85 22.26 -0.64
C ILE A 310 -0.19 22.57 -1.98
N TRP A 311 -1.00 22.71 -3.03
CA TRP A 311 -0.52 23.14 -4.34
C TRP A 311 -0.32 24.66 -4.37
N ARG A 312 0.85 25.10 -4.83
CA ARG A 312 1.12 26.51 -5.14
C ARG A 312 2.10 26.60 -6.29
N ASN A 313 1.74 27.33 -7.35
CA ASN A 313 2.57 27.50 -8.55
C ASN A 313 3.08 26.16 -9.12
N ASN A 314 2.19 25.18 -9.23
CA ASN A 314 2.49 23.82 -9.68
C ASN A 314 3.56 23.07 -8.84
N ARG A 315 3.74 23.45 -7.58
CA ARG A 315 4.63 22.79 -6.62
C ARG A 315 3.85 22.33 -5.40
N ARG A 316 4.23 21.18 -4.86
CA ARG A 316 3.70 20.65 -3.60
C ARG A 316 4.46 21.27 -2.43
N LEU A 317 3.80 22.19 -1.74
CA LEU A 317 4.37 22.87 -0.58
C LEU A 317 3.98 22.15 0.70
N HIS A 318 5.00 21.63 1.38
CA HIS A 318 4.87 20.95 2.66
C HIS A 318 4.05 21.77 3.68
N GLN A 319 3.07 21.11 4.31
CA GLN A 319 2.33 21.61 5.47
C GLN A 319 2.57 20.70 6.66
N LYS A 320 2.72 21.26 7.86
CA LYS A 320 2.83 20.46 9.09
C LYS A 320 1.58 19.56 9.21
N PRO A 321 1.71 18.27 9.56
CA PRO A 321 0.56 17.42 9.83
C PRO A 321 -0.27 17.99 10.98
N ASP A 322 -1.59 17.86 10.89
CA ASP A 322 -2.47 18.21 12.00
C ASP A 322 -2.48 17.12 13.07
N GLN A 323 -3.03 17.47 14.23
CA GLN A 323 -3.05 16.59 15.39
C GLN A 323 -3.83 15.29 15.13
N GLU A 324 -4.94 15.38 14.39
CA GLU A 324 -5.75 14.22 14.00
C GLU A 324 -4.94 13.23 13.16
N SER A 325 -4.18 13.71 12.17
CA SER A 325 -3.31 12.86 11.35
C SER A 325 -2.20 12.22 12.19
N VAL A 326 -1.60 12.96 13.12
CA VAL A 326 -0.57 12.42 14.03
C VAL A 326 -1.14 11.32 14.93
N GLU A 327 -2.35 11.52 15.48
CA GLU A 327 -3.01 10.55 16.33
C GLU A 327 -3.44 9.30 15.56
N ALA A 328 -4.04 9.47 14.38
CA ALA A 328 -4.45 8.36 13.53
C ALA A 328 -3.27 7.50 13.07
N CYS A 329 -2.13 8.13 12.75
CA CYS A 329 -0.94 7.43 12.26
C CYS A 329 -0.13 6.75 13.37
N ARG A 330 -0.44 7.02 14.65
CA ARG A 330 0.28 6.44 15.79
C ARG A 330 0.25 4.91 15.81
N ILE A 331 -0.80 4.30 15.26
CA ILE A 331 -0.90 2.84 15.14
C ILE A 331 0.31 2.22 14.43
N TRP A 332 0.87 2.91 13.44
CA TRP A 332 2.03 2.46 12.69
C TRP A 332 3.32 2.69 13.47
N LEU A 333 3.49 3.87 14.07
CA LEU A 333 4.70 4.18 14.85
C LEU A 333 4.83 3.27 16.08
N ASP A 334 3.72 2.98 16.76
CA ASP A 334 3.72 2.06 17.90
C ASP A 334 4.02 0.63 17.45
N ALA A 335 3.53 0.20 16.28
CA ALA A 335 3.84 -1.12 15.72
C ALA A 335 5.30 -1.23 15.24
N GLU A 336 5.87 -0.19 14.63
CA GLU A 336 7.30 -0.13 14.28
C GLU A 336 8.15 -0.23 15.55
N ARG A 337 7.84 0.54 16.60
CA ARG A 337 8.56 0.47 17.89
C ARG A 337 8.48 -0.91 18.53
N ARG A 338 7.32 -1.56 18.47
CA ARG A 338 7.11 -2.93 18.96
C ARG A 338 8.03 -3.93 18.26
N LEU A 339 8.21 -3.79 16.94
CA LEU A 339 9.01 -4.71 16.13
C LEU A 339 10.51 -4.39 16.17
N VAL A 340 10.87 -3.11 16.21
CA VAL A 340 12.28 -2.66 16.26
C VAL A 340 12.86 -2.81 17.66
N GLN A 341 12.05 -2.62 18.71
CA GLN A 341 12.46 -2.61 20.12
C GLN A 341 13.71 -1.73 20.38
N PRO A 342 13.69 -0.44 20.00
CA PRO A 342 14.88 0.41 20.08
C PRO A 342 15.26 0.72 21.53
N LYS A 343 16.55 0.69 21.85
CA LYS A 343 17.09 1.16 23.14
C LYS A 343 17.05 2.70 23.23
N LEU A 344 17.26 3.39 22.11
CA LEU A 344 17.21 4.84 22.01
C LEU A 344 16.39 5.29 20.80
N ILE A 345 15.47 6.22 21.03
CA ILE A 345 14.68 6.89 19.99
C ILE A 345 15.10 8.36 19.88
N VAL A 346 15.61 8.75 18.72
CA VAL A 346 15.98 10.13 18.40
C VAL A 346 14.81 10.82 17.68
N MET A 347 14.23 11.81 18.34
CA MET A 347 13.09 12.60 17.89
C MET A 347 13.58 13.84 17.13
N LEU A 348 13.43 13.81 15.81
CA LEU A 348 13.88 14.87 14.90
C LEU A 348 12.79 15.95 14.78
N GLY A 349 12.87 16.97 15.64
CA GLY A 349 11.97 18.12 15.63
C GLY A 349 10.70 17.95 16.46
N VAL A 350 9.85 18.99 16.42
CA VAL A 350 8.73 19.15 17.36
C VAL A 350 7.68 18.05 17.18
N THR A 351 7.30 17.74 15.95
CA THR A 351 6.20 16.80 15.68
C THR A 351 6.56 15.37 16.10
N ALA A 352 7.77 14.91 15.79
CA ALA A 352 8.28 13.63 16.25
C ALA A 352 8.32 13.54 17.79
N ALA A 353 8.77 14.62 18.44
CA ALA A 353 8.81 14.66 19.90
C ALA A 353 7.39 14.68 20.50
N GLN A 354 6.46 15.46 19.94
CA GLN A 354 5.08 15.52 20.41
C GLN A 354 4.34 14.18 20.23
N SER A 355 4.56 13.46 19.12
CA SER A 355 3.89 12.18 18.86
C SER A 355 4.29 11.11 19.88
N LEU A 356 5.56 11.07 20.28
CA LEU A 356 6.09 10.10 21.24
C LEU A 356 5.87 10.51 22.70
N LEU A 357 6.11 11.79 23.03
CA LEU A 357 5.98 12.30 24.40
C LEU A 357 4.54 12.59 24.82
N LYS A 358 3.61 12.67 23.85
CA LYS A 358 2.18 12.94 24.09
C LYS A 358 1.92 14.23 24.88
N ARG A 359 2.79 15.22 24.71
CA ARG A 359 2.70 16.55 25.34
C ARG A 359 3.32 17.63 24.45
N PRO A 360 3.02 18.91 24.67
CA PRO A 360 3.74 20.01 24.01
C PRO A 360 5.25 19.96 24.28
N VAL A 361 6.05 20.26 23.26
CA VAL A 361 7.52 20.20 23.30
C VAL A 361 8.09 21.52 22.82
N THR A 362 9.13 22.01 23.52
CA THR A 362 9.96 23.14 23.07
C THR A 362 11.38 22.66 22.82
N ILE A 363 11.81 22.60 21.55
CA ILE A 363 13.11 22.01 21.16
C ILE A 363 14.28 22.64 21.90
N SER A 364 14.32 23.96 22.04
CA SER A 364 15.43 24.65 22.73
C SER A 364 15.60 24.25 24.19
N ARG A 365 14.55 23.75 24.84
CA ARG A 365 14.57 23.31 26.25
C ARG A 365 14.87 21.82 26.42
N GLU A 366 14.50 21.01 25.44
CA GLU A 366 14.52 19.55 25.55
C GLU A 366 15.64 18.88 24.74
N ARG A 367 16.25 19.62 23.80
CA ARG A 367 17.32 19.07 22.97
C ARG A 367 18.58 18.72 23.75
N SER A 368 19.38 17.83 23.20
CA SER A 368 20.74 17.54 23.69
C SER A 368 20.77 16.93 25.11
N ARG A 369 19.74 16.15 25.45
CA ARG A 369 19.65 15.39 26.69
C ARG A 369 18.98 14.04 26.43
N ILE A 370 19.60 12.98 26.94
CA ILE A 370 18.98 11.67 27.02
C ILE A 370 18.12 11.58 28.28
N PHE A 371 16.92 11.04 28.13
CA PHE A 371 15.98 10.83 29.23
C PHE A 371 15.22 9.52 29.03
N GLN A 372 14.65 8.98 30.11
CA GLN A 372 13.80 7.79 30.01
C GLN A 372 12.50 8.15 29.28
N LEU A 373 12.22 7.48 28.15
CA LEU A 373 11.00 7.71 27.37
C LEU A 373 9.84 6.85 27.89
N ASP A 374 10.10 5.56 28.08
CA ASP A 374 9.16 4.57 28.60
C ASP A 374 9.95 3.43 29.27
N GLU A 375 9.32 2.29 29.61
CA GLU A 375 10.00 1.18 30.28
C GLU A 375 11.11 0.52 29.45
N GLN A 376 11.05 0.63 28.12
CA GLN A 376 11.92 -0.10 27.19
C GLN A 376 12.93 0.80 26.48
N SER A 377 12.62 2.08 26.31
CA SER A 377 13.40 3.01 25.49
C SER A 377 13.80 4.27 26.26
N SER A 378 14.98 4.78 25.92
CA SER A 378 15.36 6.18 26.17
C SER A 378 15.01 7.06 24.98
N GLY A 379 14.87 8.36 25.23
CA GLY A 379 14.60 9.38 24.22
C GLY A 379 15.69 10.43 24.14
N LEU A 380 15.94 10.93 22.93
CA LEU A 380 16.76 12.11 22.66
C LEU A 380 16.00 13.03 21.70
N VAL A 381 15.79 14.29 22.09
CA VAL A 381 15.21 15.29 21.20
C VAL A 381 16.33 16.07 20.51
N THR A 382 16.17 16.36 19.22
CA THR A 382 17.04 17.29 18.49
C THR A 382 16.26 18.06 17.42
N VAL A 383 16.93 18.95 16.68
CA VAL A 383 16.33 19.69 15.57
C VAL A 383 16.03 18.77 14.39
N HIS A 384 14.98 19.08 13.62
CA HIS A 384 14.76 18.39 12.36
C HIS A 384 15.78 18.87 11.31
N PRO A 385 16.37 18.00 10.46
CA PRO A 385 17.38 18.39 9.46
C PRO A 385 16.91 19.51 8.50
N SER A 386 15.61 19.58 8.20
CA SER A 386 15.04 20.66 7.37
C SER A 386 15.15 22.06 8.01
N TYR A 387 15.26 22.16 9.34
CA TYR A 387 15.50 23.44 10.02
C TYR A 387 16.89 24.00 9.66
N LEU A 388 17.90 23.12 9.56
CA LEU A 388 19.27 23.50 9.22
C LEU A 388 19.35 24.15 7.83
N LEU A 389 18.52 23.70 6.89
CA LEU A 389 18.43 24.26 5.53
C LEU A 389 17.78 25.65 5.48
N ARG A 390 17.03 26.04 6.51
CA ARG A 390 16.25 27.30 6.55
C ARG A 390 16.95 28.42 7.32
N LEU A 391 18.09 28.15 7.94
CA LEU A 391 18.84 29.16 8.68
C LEU A 391 19.38 30.25 7.74
N PRO A 392 19.32 31.53 8.14
CA PRO A 392 19.58 32.65 7.23
C PRO A 392 21.07 32.90 6.97
N SER A 393 21.97 32.53 7.88
CA SER A 393 23.41 32.75 7.75
C SER A 393 24.19 31.43 7.78
N GLU A 394 25.29 31.39 7.04
CA GLU A 394 26.19 30.23 6.99
C GLU A 394 26.80 29.91 8.35
N ASP A 395 27.15 30.93 9.14
CA ASP A 395 27.66 30.71 10.50
C ASP A 395 26.62 30.06 11.41
N ALA A 396 25.34 30.44 11.28
CA ALA A 396 24.26 29.81 12.04
C ALA A 396 24.05 28.38 11.59
N LYS A 397 24.08 28.10 10.28
CA LYS A 397 24.01 26.75 9.72
C LYS A 397 25.14 25.88 10.26
N ALA A 398 26.37 26.34 10.19
CA ALA A 398 27.55 25.60 10.65
C ALA A 398 27.47 25.27 12.14
N ARG A 399 27.11 26.26 12.98
CA ARG A 399 26.95 26.04 14.43
C ARG A 399 25.84 25.05 14.75
N GLU A 400 24.65 25.21 14.17
CA GLU A 400 23.53 24.32 14.47
C GLU A 400 23.73 22.92 13.88
N TYR A 401 24.40 22.80 12.72
CA TYR A 401 24.81 21.51 12.16
C TYR A 401 25.82 20.81 13.07
N ALA A 402 26.85 21.50 13.57
CA ALA A 402 27.80 20.91 14.50
C ALA A 402 27.12 20.40 15.79
N ARG A 403 26.16 21.16 16.34
CA ARG A 403 25.36 20.70 17.49
C ARG A 403 24.48 19.50 17.15
N PHE A 404 23.93 19.45 15.93
CA PHE A 404 23.15 18.30 15.47
C PHE A 404 24.02 17.04 15.39
N VAL A 405 25.23 17.14 14.82
CA VAL A 405 26.20 16.02 14.81
C VAL A 405 26.57 15.59 16.23
N GLU A 406 26.73 16.53 17.17
CA GLU A 406 27.01 16.19 18.57
C GLU A 406 25.85 15.45 19.26
N ASP A 407 24.61 15.83 18.97
CA ASP A 407 23.42 15.09 19.44
C ASP A 407 23.44 13.65 18.90
N LEU A 408 23.86 13.45 17.64
CA LEU A 408 24.01 12.11 17.06
C LEU A 408 25.16 11.30 17.70
N ARG A 409 26.30 11.93 18.00
CA ARG A 409 27.39 11.27 18.74
C ARG A 409 26.95 10.87 20.15
N MET A 410 26.17 11.70 20.82
CA MET A 410 25.57 11.36 22.12
C MET A 410 24.70 10.10 22.01
N ALA A 411 23.92 9.97 20.93
CA ALA A 411 23.12 8.77 20.68
C ALA A 411 24.00 7.52 20.48
N LEU A 412 25.05 7.61 19.66
CA LEU A 412 25.98 6.51 19.44
C LEU A 412 26.68 6.07 20.74
N ASN A 413 27.20 7.02 21.50
CA ASN A 413 27.87 6.77 22.78
C ASN A 413 26.95 6.10 23.79
N PHE A 414 25.69 6.51 23.85
CA PHE A 414 24.70 5.89 24.73
C PHE A 414 24.45 4.43 24.36
N ILE A 415 24.30 4.11 23.08
CA ILE A 415 24.11 2.73 22.62
C ILE A 415 25.34 1.87 22.89
N ALA A 416 26.54 2.41 22.67
CA ALA A 416 27.79 1.72 23.00
C ALA A 416 27.90 1.38 24.49
N ALA A 417 27.52 2.31 25.38
CA ALA A 417 27.52 2.11 26.83
C ALA A 417 26.47 1.11 27.33
N GLN A 418 25.41 0.84 26.55
CA GLN A 418 24.36 -0.13 26.87
C GLN A 418 24.63 -1.54 26.30
N SER A 419 25.76 -1.71 25.63
CA SER A 419 26.13 -2.95 24.92
C SER A 419 27.41 -3.61 25.48
N GLY A 420 28.15 -2.89 26.32
CA GLY A 420 29.18 -3.45 27.20
C GLY A 420 28.64 -3.56 28.62
#